data_AF-A0A7G3BXJ5-F1
#
_entry.id   AF-A0A7G3BXJ5-F1
#
_cell.length_a   1.000
_cell.length_b   1.000
_cell.length_c   1.000
_cell.angle_alpha   90.00
_cell.angle_beta   90.00
_cell.angle_gamma   90.00
#
_symmetry.space_group_name_H-M   'P 1'
#
loop_
_entity.id
_entity.type
_entity.pdbx_description
1 polymer ?
#
loop_
_entity_poly.entity_id
_entity_poly.type
_entity_poly.pdbx_seq_one_letter_code
_entity_poly.pdbx_strand_id
1 'polypeptide(L)'
;MRYEKKLIYGVGINDWDTPVRQNGKLIKEYYLWQGMLQRCYSDWFHNRQPSYRDVTCSKEWLSLSTFTKDIRAKKNFDKCLSEGWQLDKDILLKGCKHYSNETTCFVPPAINNVILKSDRARGNLCIGVSAVKGRFQAQLRREDRKNITAYFDTEVKAFLFYKKEKEKQIKRLADLFKDQLDSKVYQALINYQVEITD
;
A
#
# COMPACT_ATOMS: atom_id res chain seq x y z
N MET A 1 -5.02 42.50 -2.18
CA MET A 1 -4.07 41.39 -1.99
C MET A 1 -4.87 40.09 -2.03
N ARG A 2 -4.83 39.33 -3.14
CA ARG A 2 -5.52 38.03 -3.22
C ARG A 2 -4.70 37.07 -2.37
N TYR A 3 -5.30 36.48 -1.34
CA TYR A 3 -4.66 35.39 -0.60
C TYR A 3 -4.42 34.24 -1.57
N GLU A 4 -3.18 34.01 -1.99
CA GLU A 4 -2.82 32.82 -2.76
C GLU A 4 -3.08 31.60 -1.87
N LYS A 5 -3.97 30.71 -2.31
CA LYS A 5 -4.23 29.44 -1.61
C LYS A 5 -2.91 28.67 -1.55
N LYS A 6 -2.41 28.42 -0.34
CA LYS A 6 -1.16 27.67 -0.12
C LYS A 6 -1.28 26.27 -0.73
N LEU A 7 -0.36 25.91 -1.62
CA LEU A 7 -0.28 24.57 -2.19
C LEU A 7 0.16 23.55 -1.14
N ILE A 8 -0.50 22.39 -1.13
CA ILE A 8 -0.18 21.27 -0.25
C ILE A 8 0.98 20.48 -0.85
N TYR A 9 2.11 20.41 -0.13
CA TYR A 9 3.38 19.87 -0.65
C TYR A 9 3.83 20.50 -1.98
N GLY A 10 3.56 21.79 -2.17
CA GLY A 10 4.02 22.56 -3.34
C GLY A 10 3.26 22.31 -4.65
N VAL A 11 2.35 21.32 -4.69
CA VAL A 11 1.63 20.95 -5.93
C VAL A 11 0.12 20.74 -5.73
N GLY A 12 -0.33 20.36 -4.53
CA GLY A 12 -1.71 20.02 -4.26
C GLY A 12 -2.61 21.25 -4.12
N ILE A 13 -3.70 21.28 -4.89
CA ILE A 13 -4.68 22.36 -4.92
C ILE A 13 -5.92 21.93 -4.13
N ASN A 14 -6.12 22.56 -2.97
CA ASN A 14 -7.40 22.49 -2.27
C ASN A 14 -8.38 23.50 -2.92
N ASP A 15 -9.10 23.02 -3.92
CA ASP A 15 -10.09 23.75 -4.72
C ASP A 15 -11.51 23.73 -4.11
N TRP A 16 -11.67 23.23 -2.89
CA TRP A 16 -12.93 23.35 -2.16
C TRP A 16 -13.09 24.74 -1.53
N ASP A 17 -14.35 25.15 -1.46
CA ASP A 17 -14.77 26.36 -0.73
C ASP A 17 -15.28 26.04 0.68
N THR A 18 -15.42 24.75 1.01
CA THR A 18 -15.84 24.28 2.33
C THR A 18 -14.66 23.84 3.19
N PRO A 19 -14.76 23.99 4.52
CA PRO A 19 -13.72 23.50 5.42
C PRO A 19 -13.53 21.97 5.32
N VAL A 20 -12.28 21.56 5.15
CA VAL A 20 -11.88 20.13 5.14
C VAL A 20 -11.79 19.53 6.55
N ARG A 21 -12.10 20.33 7.58
CA ARG A 21 -12.21 19.90 8.97
C ARG A 21 -13.67 19.99 9.43
N GLN A 22 -14.16 18.90 10.01
CA GLN A 22 -15.47 18.81 10.64
C GLN A 22 -15.26 18.28 12.06
N ASN A 23 -15.81 18.98 13.07
CA ASN A 23 -15.65 18.62 14.49
C ASN A 23 -14.18 18.39 14.90
N GLY A 24 -13.29 19.26 14.42
CA GLY A 24 -11.84 19.19 14.69
C GLY A 24 -11.07 18.12 13.90
N LYS A 25 -11.75 17.20 13.19
CA LYS A 25 -11.14 16.11 12.43
C LYS A 25 -11.11 16.44 10.93
N LEU A 26 -10.03 16.02 10.25
CA LEU A 26 -10.02 16.06 8.79
C LEU A 26 -11.06 15.08 8.24
N ILE A 27 -11.78 15.50 7.20
CA ILE A 27 -12.60 14.57 6.42
C ILE A 27 -11.71 13.49 5.80
N LYS A 28 -12.29 12.31 5.56
CA LYS A 28 -11.51 11.14 5.14
C LYS A 28 -10.83 11.35 3.79
N GLU A 29 -11.50 12.02 2.87
CA GLU A 29 -11.02 12.28 1.51
C GLU A 29 -9.78 13.16 1.53
N TYR A 30 -9.82 14.25 2.29
CA TYR A 30 -8.68 15.12 2.47
C TYR A 30 -7.51 14.39 3.15
N TYR A 31 -7.79 13.55 4.15
CA TYR A 31 -6.74 12.75 4.81
C TYR A 31 -6.06 11.80 3.82
N LEU A 32 -6.84 11.10 2.98
CA LEU A 32 -6.30 10.20 1.95
C LEU A 32 -5.50 10.96 0.90
N TRP A 33 -6.04 12.07 0.42
CA TRP A 33 -5.42 12.94 -0.57
C TRP A 33 -4.09 13.52 -0.07
N GLN A 34 -4.09 14.11 1.13
CA GLN A 34 -2.89 14.63 1.76
C GLN A 34 -1.84 13.53 1.98
N GLY A 35 -2.27 12.34 2.42
CA GLY A 35 -1.38 11.20 2.59
C GLY A 35 -0.76 10.72 1.28
N MET A 36 -1.52 10.73 0.18
CA MET A 36 -1.02 10.45 -1.17
C MET A 36 0.00 11.51 -1.61
N LEU A 37 -0.34 12.79 -1.52
CA LEU A 37 0.57 13.88 -1.90
C LEU A 37 1.86 13.88 -1.07
N GLN A 38 1.79 13.57 0.22
CA GLN A 38 2.98 13.43 1.07
C GLN A 38 3.92 12.35 0.52
N ARG A 39 3.36 11.19 0.17
CA ARG A 39 4.14 10.09 -0.41
C ARG A 39 4.72 10.44 -1.78
N CYS A 40 4.06 11.32 -2.54
CA CYS A 40 4.52 11.68 -3.88
C CYS A 40 5.53 12.84 -3.91
N TYR A 41 5.39 13.83 -3.03
CA TYR A 41 6.05 15.14 -3.23
C TYR A 41 6.71 15.72 -1.97
N SER A 42 6.70 15.02 -0.83
CA SER A 42 7.33 15.54 0.39
C SER A 42 8.78 15.10 0.50
N ASP A 43 9.72 16.01 0.24
CA ASP A 43 11.17 15.76 0.40
C ASP A 43 11.53 15.25 1.79
N TRP A 44 10.95 15.86 2.85
CA TRP A 44 11.14 15.40 4.22
C TRP A 44 10.68 13.94 4.41
N PHE A 45 9.54 13.57 3.83
CA PHE A 45 9.04 12.22 3.90
C PHE A 45 9.93 11.26 3.11
N HIS A 46 10.37 11.63 1.92
CA HIS A 46 11.27 10.85 1.07
C HIS A 46 12.66 10.64 1.69
N ASN A 47 13.14 11.59 2.47
CA ASN A 47 14.38 11.43 3.24
C ASN A 47 14.23 10.37 4.34
N ARG A 48 13.06 10.31 4.98
CA ARG A 48 12.76 9.31 6.02
C ARG A 48 12.34 7.94 5.44
N GLN A 49 11.70 7.95 4.28
CA GLN A 49 11.16 6.78 3.58
C GLN A 49 11.58 6.80 2.10
N PRO A 50 12.84 6.45 1.79
CA PRO A 50 13.39 6.55 0.43
C PRO A 50 12.66 5.72 -0.63
N SER A 51 11.93 4.67 -0.24
CA SER A 51 11.11 3.86 -1.15
C SER A 51 10.02 4.66 -1.89
N TYR A 52 9.69 5.85 -1.39
CA TYR A 52 8.68 6.73 -1.99
C TYR A 52 9.25 7.83 -2.90
N ARG A 53 10.58 7.94 -3.07
CA ARG A 53 11.23 9.01 -3.86
C ARG A 53 10.72 9.15 -5.30
N ASP A 54 10.44 8.01 -5.93
CA ASP A 54 9.99 7.97 -7.33
C ASP A 54 8.46 7.81 -7.45
N VAL A 55 7.74 7.94 -6.33
CA VAL A 55 6.29 7.76 -6.32
C VAL A 55 5.62 9.06 -6.78
N THR A 56 4.64 8.94 -7.66
CA THR A 56 3.94 10.06 -8.30
C THR A 56 2.43 9.86 -8.23
N CYS A 57 1.66 10.86 -8.64
CA CYS A 57 0.22 10.72 -8.87
C CYS A 57 -0.20 11.32 -10.21
N SER A 58 -1.40 10.98 -10.69
CA SER A 58 -1.99 11.59 -11.87
C SER A 58 -2.17 13.10 -11.66
N LYS A 59 -2.13 13.87 -12.76
CA LYS A 59 -2.22 15.34 -12.70
C LYS A 59 -3.57 15.79 -12.15
N GLU A 60 -4.61 15.05 -12.48
CA GLU A 60 -5.98 15.23 -12.03
C GLU A 60 -6.08 15.11 -10.51
N TRP A 61 -5.34 14.18 -9.92
CA TRP A 61 -5.31 13.96 -8.48
C TRP A 61 -4.50 15.01 -7.70
N LEU A 62 -3.92 16.00 -8.37
CA LEU A 62 -3.42 17.22 -7.73
C LEU A 62 -4.56 18.15 -7.28
N SER A 63 -5.78 17.97 -7.78
CA SER A 63 -6.99 18.67 -7.32
C SER A 63 -7.73 17.83 -6.29
N LEU A 64 -8.08 18.44 -5.15
CA LEU A 64 -8.86 17.75 -4.11
C LEU A 64 -10.25 17.35 -4.62
N SER A 65 -10.93 18.20 -5.40
CA SER A 65 -12.25 17.90 -5.94
C SER A 65 -12.24 16.70 -6.87
N THR A 66 -11.26 16.63 -7.78
CA THR A 66 -11.14 15.51 -8.72
C THR A 66 -10.78 14.22 -8.00
N PHE A 67 -9.78 14.26 -7.11
CA PHE A 67 -9.44 13.11 -6.28
C PHE A 67 -10.67 12.60 -5.50
N THR A 68 -11.38 13.50 -4.82
CA THR A 68 -12.56 13.17 -4.02
C THR A 68 -13.67 12.53 -4.85
N LYS A 69 -13.95 13.07 -6.04
CA LYS A 69 -14.92 12.50 -6.97
C LYS A 69 -14.56 11.05 -7.31
N ASP A 70 -13.31 10.81 -7.67
CA ASP A 70 -12.83 9.49 -8.07
C ASP A 70 -12.85 8.48 -6.91
N ILE A 71 -12.33 8.87 -5.73
CA ILE A 71 -12.30 7.94 -4.59
C ILE A 71 -13.68 7.64 -4.03
N ARG A 72 -14.64 8.57 -4.10
CA ARG A 72 -16.04 8.33 -3.68
C ARG A 72 -16.76 7.37 -4.60
N ALA A 73 -16.45 7.41 -5.90
CA ALA A 73 -17.00 6.49 -6.89
C ALA A 73 -16.34 5.09 -6.85
N LYS A 74 -15.20 4.96 -6.16
CA LYS A 74 -14.44 3.71 -6.08
C LYS A 74 -15.12 2.72 -5.14
N LYS A 75 -15.18 1.45 -5.56
CA LYS A 75 -15.72 0.35 -4.75
C LYS A 75 -15.00 0.27 -3.39
N ASN A 76 -15.78 0.04 -2.33
CA ASN A 76 -15.32 -0.08 -0.93
C ASN A 76 -14.81 1.22 -0.30
N PHE A 77 -15.11 2.38 -0.87
CA PHE A 77 -14.88 3.65 -0.19
C PHE A 77 -15.70 3.78 1.10
N ASP A 78 -16.93 3.27 1.12
CA ASP A 78 -17.76 3.15 2.32
C ASP A 78 -17.04 2.39 3.44
N LYS A 79 -16.36 1.29 3.12
CA LYS A 79 -15.57 0.51 4.08
C LYS A 79 -14.29 1.22 4.55
N CYS A 80 -13.77 2.13 3.74
CA CYS A 80 -12.68 3.02 4.16
C CYS A 80 -13.15 4.00 5.25
N LEU A 81 -14.42 4.40 5.21
CA LEU A 81 -15.05 5.26 6.20
C LEU A 81 -15.39 4.50 7.49
N SER A 82 -15.98 3.31 7.39
CA SER A 82 -16.55 2.57 8.53
C SER A 82 -15.63 1.50 9.13
N GLU A 83 -14.85 0.80 8.31
CA GLU A 83 -14.09 -0.40 8.70
C GLU A 83 -12.57 -0.21 8.65
N GLY A 84 -12.11 0.97 8.24
CA GLY A 84 -10.68 1.29 8.17
C GLY A 84 -9.96 0.64 6.98
N TRP A 85 -10.69 0.32 5.90
CA TRP A 85 -10.04 -0.10 4.65
C TRP A 85 -9.08 0.99 4.14
N GLN A 86 -8.05 0.55 3.41
CA GLN A 86 -6.90 1.37 3.05
C GLN A 86 -6.79 1.49 1.53
N LEU A 87 -6.47 2.70 1.06
CA LEU A 87 -6.18 2.96 -0.35
C LEU A 87 -4.76 2.49 -0.66
N ASP A 88 -4.64 1.57 -1.60
CA ASP A 88 -3.37 1.00 -2.04
C ASP A 88 -3.19 1.09 -3.57
N LYS A 89 -1.96 1.24 -4.05
CA LYS A 89 -1.59 1.32 -5.48
C LYS A 89 -0.83 0.10 -6.01
N ASP A 90 -0.30 -0.72 -5.11
CA ASP A 90 0.67 -1.78 -5.41
C ASP A 90 -0.01 -3.13 -5.70
N ILE A 91 -1.30 -3.27 -5.37
CA ILE A 91 -2.05 -4.52 -5.58
C ILE A 91 -2.44 -4.75 -7.03
N LEU A 92 -3.03 -3.74 -7.70
CA LEU A 92 -3.50 -3.88 -9.09
C LEU A 92 -2.34 -3.97 -10.07
N LEU A 93 -1.21 -3.32 -9.74
CA LEU A 93 0.02 -3.38 -10.49
C LEU A 93 1.19 -3.49 -9.53
N LYS A 94 1.82 -4.67 -9.48
CA LYS A 94 2.94 -4.95 -8.58
C LYS A 94 4.10 -3.98 -8.84
N GLY A 95 4.56 -3.32 -7.77
CA GLY A 95 5.65 -2.34 -7.86
C GLY A 95 5.24 -0.99 -8.47
N CYS A 96 3.93 -0.71 -8.57
CA CYS A 96 3.44 0.55 -9.11
C CYS A 96 3.96 1.73 -8.28
N LYS A 97 4.53 2.72 -8.97
CA LYS A 97 4.99 3.98 -8.39
C LYS A 97 4.05 5.14 -8.71
N HIS A 98 2.84 4.88 -9.19
CA HIS A 98 1.93 5.91 -9.64
C HIS A 98 0.56 5.75 -8.97
N TYR A 99 0.08 6.81 -8.33
CA TYR A 99 -1.28 6.90 -7.80
C TYR A 99 -2.21 7.50 -8.85
N SER A 100 -3.20 6.73 -9.28
CA SER A 100 -4.28 7.19 -10.15
C SER A 100 -5.57 6.44 -9.82
N ASN A 101 -6.68 6.83 -10.46
CA ASN A 101 -7.93 6.13 -10.26
C ASN A 101 -7.87 4.66 -10.74
N GLU A 102 -7.07 4.37 -11.76
CA GLU A 102 -6.94 3.05 -12.38
C GLU A 102 -5.98 2.13 -11.63
N THR A 103 -4.96 2.71 -11.00
CA THR A 103 -3.91 1.97 -10.30
C THR A 103 -4.24 1.68 -8.85
N THR A 104 -5.27 2.34 -8.29
CA THR A 104 -5.60 2.24 -6.87
C THR A 104 -6.87 1.46 -6.56
N CYS A 105 -6.85 0.79 -5.42
CA CYS A 105 -7.98 0.07 -4.85
C CYS A 105 -8.07 0.22 -3.33
N PHE A 106 -9.27 0.01 -2.78
CA PHE A 106 -9.46 -0.13 -1.34
C PHE A 106 -9.40 -1.60 -0.93
N VAL A 107 -8.63 -1.89 0.12
CA VAL A 107 -8.51 -3.23 0.71
C VAL A 107 -8.50 -3.20 2.24
N PRO A 108 -8.86 -4.30 2.91
CA PRO A 108 -8.70 -4.42 4.35
C PRO A 108 -7.23 -4.27 4.79
N PRO A 109 -6.96 -3.76 6.00
CA PRO A 109 -5.60 -3.68 6.54
C PRO A 109 -4.86 -5.03 6.55
N ALA A 110 -5.57 -6.15 6.71
CA ALA A 110 -4.97 -7.48 6.68
C ALA A 110 -4.33 -7.79 5.31
N ILE A 111 -5.01 -7.45 4.21
CA ILE A 111 -4.49 -7.63 2.84
C ILE A 111 -3.31 -6.70 2.60
N ASN A 112 -3.48 -5.41 2.91
CA ASN A 112 -2.44 -4.41 2.68
C ASN A 112 -1.13 -4.77 3.42
N ASN A 113 -1.23 -5.11 4.71
CA ASN A 113 -0.07 -5.48 5.53
C ASN A 113 0.65 -6.75 5.03
N VAL A 114 -0.09 -7.71 4.46
CA VAL A 114 0.54 -8.91 3.91
C VAL A 114 1.25 -8.61 2.60
N ILE A 115 0.82 -7.63 1.80
CA ILE A 115 1.46 -7.36 0.51
C ILE A 115 2.70 -6.48 0.66
N LEU A 116 2.73 -5.62 1.68
CA LEU A 116 3.89 -4.81 2.01
C LEU A 116 5.15 -5.67 2.20
N LYS A 117 6.22 -5.23 1.53
CA LYS A 117 7.56 -5.82 1.62
C LYS A 117 8.39 -5.10 2.66
N SER A 118 9.39 -5.78 3.22
CA SER A 118 10.34 -5.21 4.18
C SER A 118 11.75 -5.17 3.60
N ASP A 119 11.93 -4.42 2.51
CA ASP A 119 13.17 -4.40 1.73
C ASP A 119 14.40 -3.99 2.55
N ARG A 120 14.23 -3.07 3.52
CA ARG A 120 15.35 -2.55 4.32
C ARG A 120 16.00 -3.58 5.25
N ALA A 121 15.30 -4.63 5.64
CA ALA A 121 15.76 -5.53 6.71
C ALA A 121 16.68 -6.67 6.22
N ARG A 122 16.74 -6.95 4.90
CA ARG A 122 17.35 -8.17 4.36
C ARG A 122 18.79 -8.04 3.84
N GLY A 123 19.26 -6.82 3.60
CA GLY A 123 20.54 -6.61 2.91
C GLY A 123 20.53 -7.23 1.50
N ASN A 124 21.51 -8.08 1.19
CA ASN A 124 21.63 -8.73 -0.13
C ASN A 124 20.86 -10.07 -0.22
N LEU A 125 20.19 -10.51 0.84
CA LEU A 125 19.46 -11.78 0.85
C LEU A 125 18.10 -11.64 0.17
N CYS A 126 17.57 -12.74 -0.35
CA CYS A 126 16.22 -12.86 -0.91
C CYS A 126 15.15 -12.33 0.05
N ILE A 127 14.03 -11.84 -0.49
CA ILE A 127 12.91 -11.38 0.33
C ILE A 127 12.45 -12.45 1.32
N GLY A 128 12.19 -12.01 2.56
CA GLY A 128 11.73 -12.89 3.63
C GLY A 128 12.79 -13.81 4.23
N VAL A 129 14.05 -13.68 3.80
CA VAL A 129 15.19 -14.48 4.28
C VAL A 129 16.15 -13.62 5.09
N SER A 130 16.66 -14.17 6.19
CA SER A 130 17.73 -13.62 7.02
C SER A 130 18.79 -14.69 7.31
N ALA A 131 20.03 -14.28 7.60
CA ALA A 131 21.09 -15.21 8.03
C ALA A 131 21.16 -15.27 9.56
N VAL A 132 21.07 -16.46 10.14
CA VAL A 132 21.08 -16.69 11.59
C VAL A 132 21.98 -17.88 11.91
N LYS A 133 23.06 -17.64 12.66
CA LYS A 133 24.00 -18.68 13.14
C LYS A 133 24.47 -19.66 12.04
N GLY A 134 24.86 -19.12 10.88
CA GLY A 134 25.35 -19.92 9.75
C GLY A 134 24.28 -20.65 8.94
N ARG A 135 22.99 -20.37 9.19
CA ARG A 135 21.85 -20.92 8.42
C ARG A 135 20.98 -19.79 7.87
N PHE A 136 20.12 -20.12 6.92
CA PHE A 136 19.14 -19.20 6.35
C PHE A 136 17.79 -19.40 7.01
N GLN A 137 17.29 -18.35 7.64
CA GLN A 137 15.98 -18.30 8.28
C GLN A 137 14.97 -17.68 7.31
N ALA A 138 13.84 -18.34 7.11
CA ALA A 138 12.66 -17.76 6.48
C ALA A 138 11.66 -17.39 7.58
N GLN A 139 11.22 -16.13 7.61
CA GLN A 139 10.23 -15.66 8.59
C GLN A 139 9.06 -14.96 7.90
N LEU A 140 7.85 -15.36 8.26
CA LEU A 140 6.61 -14.77 7.78
C LEU A 140 5.66 -14.49 8.95
N ARG A 141 5.17 -13.27 9.05
CA ARG A 141 4.12 -12.92 10.01
C ARG A 141 2.74 -13.27 9.43
N ARG A 142 2.03 -14.15 10.13
CA ARG A 142 0.65 -14.53 9.81
C ARG A 142 -0.33 -13.45 10.25
N GLU A 143 -1.56 -13.55 9.73
CA GLU A 143 -2.69 -12.71 10.10
C GLU A 143 -2.98 -12.72 11.61
N ASP A 144 -2.89 -13.90 12.25
CA ASP A 144 -3.06 -14.09 13.71
C ASP A 144 -1.88 -13.53 14.54
N ARG A 145 -1.01 -12.75 13.91
CA ARG A 145 0.21 -12.15 14.46
C ARG A 145 1.26 -13.16 14.93
N LYS A 146 1.09 -14.45 14.65
CA LYS A 146 2.11 -15.47 14.91
C LYS A 146 3.12 -15.50 13.77
N ASN A 147 4.37 -15.79 14.08
CA ASN A 147 5.41 -15.94 13.08
C ASN A 147 5.53 -17.41 12.68
N ILE A 148 5.52 -17.68 11.37
CA ILE A 148 6.07 -18.92 10.81
C ILE A 148 7.56 -18.67 10.65
N THR A 149 8.37 -19.54 11.24
CA THR A 149 9.84 -19.48 11.13
C THR A 149 10.35 -20.86 10.77
N ALA A 150 11.19 -20.93 9.75
CA ALA A 150 11.87 -22.15 9.34
C ALA A 150 13.33 -21.87 9.00
N TYR A 151 14.19 -22.87 9.12
CA TYR A 151 15.63 -22.77 8.89
C TYR A 151 16.07 -23.74 7.79
N PHE A 152 16.98 -23.27 6.96
CA PHE A 152 17.46 -23.98 5.78
C PHE A 152 18.96 -23.79 5.62
N ASP A 153 19.58 -24.71 4.88
CA ASP A 153 21.02 -24.70 4.64
C ASP A 153 21.40 -23.82 3.44
N THR A 154 20.42 -23.43 2.62
CA THR A 154 20.63 -22.52 1.49
C THR A 154 19.59 -21.41 1.46
N GLU A 155 20.02 -20.24 0.99
CA GLU A 155 19.16 -19.07 0.81
C GLU A 155 17.96 -19.37 -0.09
N VAL A 156 18.20 -20.07 -1.21
CA VAL A 156 17.16 -20.45 -2.18
C VAL A 156 16.08 -21.32 -1.54
N LYS A 157 16.45 -22.28 -0.68
CA LYS A 157 15.46 -23.11 0.03
C LYS A 157 14.62 -22.28 1.00
N ALA A 158 15.25 -21.35 1.71
CA ALA A 158 14.55 -20.41 2.60
C ALA A 158 13.59 -19.50 1.80
N PHE A 159 14.03 -18.97 0.67
CA PHE A 159 13.20 -18.17 -0.22
C PHE A 159 12.01 -18.96 -0.77
N LEU A 160 12.21 -20.18 -1.27
CA LEU A 160 11.12 -21.01 -1.81
C LEU A 160 10.06 -21.33 -0.74
N PHE A 161 10.49 -21.57 0.50
CA PHE A 161 9.56 -21.70 1.63
C PHE A 161 8.79 -20.41 1.88
N TYR A 162 9.48 -19.26 1.95
CA TYR A 162 8.85 -17.96 2.13
C TYR A 162 7.84 -17.65 1.03
N LYS A 163 8.22 -17.79 -0.25
CA LYS A 163 7.37 -17.61 -1.44
C LYS A 163 6.08 -18.41 -1.30
N LYS A 164 6.21 -19.72 -1.03
CA LYS A 164 5.07 -20.62 -0.88
C LYS A 164 4.11 -20.18 0.22
N GLU A 165 4.61 -19.90 1.42
CA GLU A 165 3.75 -19.53 2.55
C GLU A 165 3.15 -18.12 2.39
N LYS A 166 3.90 -17.18 1.81
CA LYS A 166 3.43 -15.82 1.53
C LYS A 166 2.30 -15.80 0.51
N GLU A 167 2.49 -16.48 -0.63
CA GLU A 167 1.45 -16.59 -1.67
C GLU A 167 0.21 -17.32 -1.15
N LYS A 168 0.40 -18.39 -0.36
CA LYS A 168 -0.70 -19.11 0.28
C LYS A 168 -1.51 -18.21 1.22
N GLN A 169 -0.83 -17.38 2.02
CA GLN A 169 -1.50 -16.43 2.91
C GLN A 169 -2.26 -15.35 2.13
N ILE A 170 -1.69 -14.82 1.06
CA ILE A 170 -2.35 -13.84 0.19
C ILE A 170 -3.62 -14.43 -0.44
N LYS A 171 -3.53 -15.63 -1.02
CA LYS A 171 -4.68 -16.32 -1.63
C LYS A 171 -5.79 -16.60 -0.62
N ARG A 172 -5.43 -17.06 0.58
CA ARG A 172 -6.40 -17.26 1.68
C ARG A 172 -7.13 -15.97 2.05
N LEU A 173 -6.41 -14.85 2.16
CA LEU A 173 -7.05 -13.56 2.43
C LEU A 173 -7.92 -13.09 1.27
N ALA A 174 -7.49 -13.31 0.02
CA ALA A 174 -8.29 -13.02 -1.15
C ALA A 174 -9.63 -13.77 -1.11
N ASP A 175 -9.60 -15.06 -0.78
CA ASP A 175 -10.81 -15.87 -0.66
C ASP A 175 -11.69 -15.45 0.53
N LEU A 176 -11.09 -15.13 1.68
CA LEU A 176 -11.83 -14.64 2.85
C LEU A 176 -12.62 -13.36 2.58
N PHE A 177 -12.07 -12.46 1.76
CA PHE A 177 -12.70 -11.18 1.41
C PHE A 177 -13.34 -11.20 0.01
N LYS A 178 -13.45 -12.35 -0.65
CA LYS A 178 -13.83 -12.46 -2.08
C LYS A 178 -15.06 -11.66 -2.46
N ASP A 179 -16.14 -11.80 -1.69
CA ASP A 179 -17.42 -11.15 -1.97
C ASP A 179 -17.39 -9.63 -1.71
N GLN A 180 -16.41 -9.18 -0.95
CA GLN A 180 -16.22 -7.78 -0.56
C GLN A 180 -15.26 -7.05 -1.51
N LEU A 181 -14.32 -7.76 -2.12
CA LEU A 181 -13.31 -7.16 -2.99
C LEU A 181 -13.89 -6.73 -4.34
N ASP A 182 -13.23 -5.78 -4.98
CA ASP A 182 -13.38 -5.58 -6.42
C ASP A 182 -12.85 -6.81 -7.16
N SER A 183 -13.51 -7.22 -8.25
CA SER A 183 -13.13 -8.41 -8.99
C SER A 183 -11.69 -8.33 -9.52
N LYS A 184 -11.24 -7.14 -9.94
CA LYS A 184 -9.86 -6.91 -10.39
C LYS A 184 -8.86 -7.09 -9.25
N VAL A 185 -9.22 -6.64 -8.05
CA VAL A 185 -8.40 -6.79 -6.84
C VAL A 185 -8.29 -8.25 -6.46
N TYR A 186 -9.41 -8.97 -6.42
CA TYR A 186 -9.40 -10.42 -6.14
C TYR A 186 -8.51 -11.17 -7.14
N GLN A 187 -8.65 -10.89 -8.44
CA GLN A 187 -7.82 -11.53 -9.47
C GLN A 187 -6.34 -11.20 -9.32
N ALA A 188 -5.99 -9.95 -8.99
CA ALA A 188 -4.61 -9.57 -8.74
C ALA A 188 -4.01 -10.33 -7.54
N LEU A 189 -4.79 -10.53 -6.49
CA LEU A 189 -4.35 -11.27 -5.30
C LEU A 189 -4.20 -12.78 -5.54
N ILE A 190 -5.15 -13.40 -6.25
CA ILE A 190 -5.08 -14.83 -6.59
C ILE A 190 -3.90 -15.13 -7.52
N ASN A 191 -3.57 -14.20 -8.40
CA ASN A 191 -2.43 -14.31 -9.32
C ASN A 191 -1.13 -13.73 -8.76
N TYR A 192 -1.11 -13.27 -7.50
CA TYR A 192 0.07 -12.67 -6.91
C TYR A 192 1.20 -13.70 -6.78
N GLN A 193 2.38 -13.33 -7.27
CA GLN A 193 3.59 -14.14 -7.19
C GLN A 193 4.69 -13.38 -6.46
N VAL A 194 5.39 -14.06 -5.56
CA VAL A 194 6.61 -13.54 -4.91
C VAL A 194 7.82 -13.95 -5.75
N GLU A 195 8.55 -12.99 -6.27
CA GLU A 195 9.72 -13.23 -7.11
C GLU A 195 11.01 -13.20 -6.28
N ILE A 196 12.02 -13.93 -6.71
CA ILE A 196 13.33 -13.92 -6.02
C ILE A 196 14.02 -12.56 -6.12
N THR A 197 13.64 -11.78 -7.13
CA THR A 197 14.08 -10.42 -7.39
C THR A 197 13.27 -9.35 -6.66
N ASP A 198 12.22 -9.75 -5.90
CA ASP A 198 11.51 -8.84 -5.00
C ASP A 198 12.40 -8.41 -3.83
#